data_AF-A0A1A8C211-F1
#
_entry.id   AF-A0A1A8C211-F1
#
_cell.length_a   1.000
_cell.length_b   1.000
_cell.length_c   1.000
_cell.angle_alpha   90.00
_cell.angle_beta   90.00
_cell.angle_gamma   90.00
#
_symmetry.space_group_name_H-M   'P 1'
#
loop_
_entity.id
_entity.type
_entity.pdbx_description
1 polymer ?
#
loop_
_entity_poly.entity_id
_entity_poly.type
_entity_poly.pdbx_seq_one_letter_code
_entity_poly.pdbx_strand_id
1 'polypeptide(L)'
;MPVQAAQWTEFLSCPICYNEFDSRSHQPISLGCSHTVCKTCLHKLHRKACPFDQTPISTDIDLLPVNCALLQLVGALVPDVPPVSLSSATDVEHYEVCRLCVEELALYLKPISSAKAVANLTPSMLSRPMQRKLVTLVNCQLVEEEGRVRAVRAARSLGERTVTELILQHQNPQQLSANLWAAVRARGCQFLGPAMQEDALKLVLLALEDGSALSRKVLVLFVVQKLEARFPQASKTSIGHVVQLLYRASCFKVTKRDEDSSLMQLKEEFRTYEALRREHDAQTVHTA
;
A
#
# COMPACT_ATOMS: atom_id res chain seq x y z
N MET A 1 -29.98 -1.63 -8.76
CA MET A 1 -28.58 -1.74 -9.23
C MET A 1 -27.68 -1.16 -8.14
N PRO A 2 -26.53 -1.76 -7.79
CA PRO A 2 -25.60 -1.13 -6.87
C PRO A 2 -25.15 0.20 -7.47
N VAL A 3 -25.33 1.29 -6.73
CA VAL A 3 -24.86 2.62 -7.13
C VAL A 3 -23.34 2.58 -7.07
N GLN A 4 -22.65 3.06 -8.11
CA GLN A 4 -21.19 3.11 -8.14
C GLN A 4 -20.70 3.99 -6.98
N ALA A 5 -19.74 3.48 -6.19
CA ALA A 5 -19.13 4.26 -5.13
C ALA A 5 -18.47 5.53 -5.70
N ALA A 6 -18.59 6.65 -4.98
CA ALA A 6 -18.05 7.93 -5.40
C ALA A 6 -16.54 7.84 -5.64
N GLN A 7 -16.04 8.53 -6.67
CA GLN A 7 -14.60 8.67 -6.84
C GLN A 7 -14.03 9.46 -5.67
N TRP A 8 -12.86 9.07 -5.16
CA TRP A 8 -12.24 9.73 -4.01
C TRP A 8 -11.92 11.22 -4.25
N THR A 9 -11.92 11.66 -5.52
CA THR A 9 -11.74 13.05 -5.95
C THR A 9 -13.01 13.91 -5.85
N GLU A 10 -14.19 13.28 -5.75
CA GLU A 10 -15.49 13.94 -5.67
C GLU A 10 -16.06 13.90 -4.24
N PHE A 11 -15.18 13.83 -3.24
CA PHE A 11 -15.50 13.64 -1.83
C PHE A 11 -16.21 14.84 -1.15
N LEU A 12 -16.44 15.93 -1.87
CA LEU A 12 -17.15 17.13 -1.41
C LEU A 12 -18.59 17.21 -1.92
N SER A 13 -19.06 16.20 -2.66
CA SER A 13 -20.42 16.16 -3.18
C SER A 13 -21.12 14.87 -2.77
N CYS A 14 -22.43 14.95 -2.57
CA CYS A 14 -23.23 13.79 -2.23
C CYS A 14 -23.29 12.83 -3.43
N PRO A 15 -22.92 11.55 -3.27
CA PRO A 15 -22.92 10.58 -4.38
C PRO A 15 -24.30 10.16 -4.87
N ILE A 16 -25.39 10.62 -4.22
CA ILE A 16 -26.77 10.27 -4.57
C ILE A 16 -27.44 11.42 -5.34
N CYS A 17 -27.39 12.64 -4.80
CA CYS A 17 -28.01 13.80 -5.45
C CYS A 17 -27.02 14.65 -6.26
N TYR A 18 -25.72 14.34 -6.22
CA TYR A 18 -24.64 15.05 -6.90
C TYR A 18 -24.48 16.54 -6.51
N ASN A 19 -25.22 17.01 -5.51
CA ASN A 19 -25.06 18.35 -4.96
C ASN A 19 -23.82 18.40 -4.05
N GLU A 20 -23.12 19.53 -4.09
CA GLU A 20 -22.06 19.86 -3.14
C GLU A 20 -22.63 19.91 -1.72
N PHE A 21 -21.84 19.51 -0.74
CA PHE A 21 -22.25 19.55 0.65
C PHE A 21 -22.39 21.00 1.13
N ASP A 22 -23.35 21.23 2.03
CA ASP A 22 -23.62 22.54 2.62
C ASP A 22 -24.07 22.41 4.08
N SER A 23 -24.10 23.52 4.81
CA SER A 23 -24.50 23.53 6.23
C SER A 23 -26.02 23.48 6.47
N ARG A 24 -26.82 23.45 5.40
CA ARG A 24 -28.29 23.55 5.43
C ARG A 24 -28.94 22.23 5.00
N SER A 25 -29.20 22.05 3.71
CA SER A 25 -29.98 20.93 3.17
C SER A 25 -29.12 19.74 2.76
N HIS A 26 -27.85 19.95 2.43
CA HIS A 26 -26.93 18.89 2.02
C HIS A 26 -25.81 18.65 3.05
N GLN A 27 -26.17 18.58 4.33
CA GLN A 27 -25.21 18.30 5.40
C GLN A 27 -24.55 16.92 5.21
N PRO A 28 -23.20 16.82 5.18
CA PRO A 28 -22.51 15.56 4.97
C PRO A 28 -22.58 14.69 6.23
N ILE A 29 -23.10 13.48 6.10
CA ILE A 29 -23.13 12.48 7.16
C ILE A 29 -22.27 11.29 6.74
N SER A 30 -21.18 11.05 7.48
CA SER A 30 -20.38 9.84 7.35
C SER A 30 -21.12 8.67 8.00
N LEU A 31 -21.17 7.52 7.34
CA LEU A 31 -21.67 6.27 7.91
C LEU A 31 -20.51 5.43 8.47
N GLY A 32 -20.79 4.43 9.30
CA GLY A 32 -19.78 3.51 9.83
C GLY A 32 -18.96 2.81 8.75
N CYS A 33 -19.55 2.59 7.57
CA CYS A 33 -18.90 2.06 6.37
C CYS A 33 -17.89 3.03 5.69
N SER A 34 -17.76 4.26 6.18
CA SER A 34 -16.99 5.37 5.60
C SER A 34 -17.49 5.89 4.25
N HIS A 35 -18.72 5.58 3.87
CA HIS A 35 -19.43 6.33 2.84
C HIS A 35 -20.06 7.58 3.44
N THR A 36 -19.95 8.70 2.75
CA THR A 36 -20.55 9.98 3.15
C THR A 36 -21.69 10.33 2.22
N VAL A 37 -22.87 10.58 2.78
CA VAL A 37 -24.10 10.93 2.06
C VAL A 37 -24.74 12.13 2.74
N CYS A 38 -25.41 13.00 1.97
CA CYS A 38 -26.07 14.13 2.60
C CYS A 38 -27.29 13.69 3.44
N LYS A 39 -27.56 14.41 4.55
CA LYS A 39 -28.64 14.10 5.50
C LYS A 39 -30.00 13.95 4.81
N THR A 40 -30.33 14.82 3.86
CA THR A 40 -31.58 14.76 3.08
C THR A 40 -31.71 13.46 2.27
N CYS A 41 -30.62 12.98 1.66
CA CYS A 41 -30.65 11.73 0.90
C CYS A 41 -30.75 10.50 1.81
N LEU A 42 -30.10 10.52 2.98
CA LEU A 42 -30.20 9.43 3.96
C LEU A 42 -31.65 9.24 4.45
N HIS A 43 -32.37 10.33 4.73
CA HIS A 43 -33.78 10.26 5.16
C HIS A 43 -34.73 9.71 4.08
N LYS A 44 -34.34 9.79 2.81
CA LYS A 44 -35.13 9.25 1.69
C LYS A 44 -34.85 7.78 1.40
N LEU A 45 -33.92 7.15 2.13
CA LEU A 45 -33.62 5.73 1.94
C LEU A 45 -34.79 4.87 2.45
N HIS A 46 -35.31 4.01 1.58
CA HIS A 46 -36.36 3.04 1.95
C HIS A 46 -35.86 1.96 2.92
N ARG A 47 -34.56 1.68 2.94
CA ARG A 47 -33.91 0.69 3.82
C ARG A 47 -32.85 1.38 4.65
N LYS A 48 -32.74 1.02 5.93
CA LYS A 48 -31.66 1.44 6.84
C LYS A 48 -30.35 0.72 6.52
N ALA A 49 -29.85 0.91 5.30
CA ALA A 49 -28.61 0.33 4.83
C ALA A 49 -27.92 1.31 3.86
N CYS A 50 -26.59 1.30 3.86
CA CYS A 50 -25.79 2.08 2.94
C CYS A 50 -26.15 1.71 1.48
N PRO A 51 -26.42 2.68 0.59
CA PRO A 51 -26.84 2.39 -0.78
C PRO A 51 -25.70 1.86 -1.67
N PHE A 52 -24.45 1.89 -1.21
CA PHE A 52 -23.26 1.48 -1.98
C PHE A 52 -22.81 0.06 -1.64
N ASP A 53 -22.73 -0.27 -0.35
CA ASP A 53 -22.19 -1.56 0.13
C ASP A 53 -23.20 -2.36 0.97
N GLN A 54 -24.41 -1.85 1.15
CA GLN A 54 -25.50 -2.48 1.91
C GLN A 54 -25.19 -2.71 3.40
N THR A 55 -24.14 -2.08 3.94
CA THR A 55 -23.86 -2.10 5.38
C THR A 55 -25.05 -1.54 6.15
N PRO A 56 -25.59 -2.25 7.16
CA PRO A 56 -26.69 -1.75 7.97
C PRO A 56 -26.35 -0.42 8.63
N ILE A 57 -27.30 0.52 8.62
CA ILE A 57 -27.20 1.78 9.36
C ILE A 57 -27.90 1.55 10.71
N SER A 58 -27.10 1.27 11.74
CA SER A 58 -27.59 0.93 13.07
C SER A 58 -28.02 2.16 13.88
N THR A 59 -27.31 3.27 13.73
CA THR A 59 -27.58 4.52 14.45
C THR A 59 -28.65 5.33 13.73
N ASP A 60 -29.51 6.02 14.48
CA ASP A 60 -30.46 6.97 13.89
C ASP A 60 -29.70 8.08 13.14
N ILE A 61 -30.16 8.44 11.95
CA ILE A 61 -29.54 9.47 11.09
C ILE A 61 -29.53 10.81 11.81
N ASP A 62 -30.53 11.10 12.64
CA ASP A 62 -30.58 12.35 13.41
C ASP A 62 -29.57 12.40 14.57
N LEU A 63 -29.05 11.25 15.00
CA LEU A 63 -28.02 11.13 16.04
C LEU A 63 -26.61 11.08 15.45
N LEU A 64 -26.46 10.92 14.13
CA LEU A 64 -25.16 10.93 13.48
C LEU A 64 -24.66 12.37 13.31
N PRO A 65 -23.42 12.67 13.73
CA PRO A 65 -22.88 14.02 13.62
C PRO A 65 -22.57 14.37 12.16
N VAL A 66 -22.73 15.66 11.86
CA VAL A 66 -22.34 16.26 10.58
C VAL A 66 -20.82 16.29 10.47
N ASN A 67 -20.29 15.87 9.31
CA ASN A 67 -18.86 15.89 9.04
C ASN A 67 -18.37 17.32 8.79
N CYS A 68 -17.97 17.99 9.87
CA CYS A 68 -17.52 19.37 9.84
C CYS A 68 -16.20 19.55 9.09
N ALA A 69 -15.35 18.52 9.04
CA ALA A 69 -14.13 18.53 8.24
C ALA A 69 -14.43 18.72 6.73
N LEU A 70 -15.47 18.08 6.21
CA LEU A 70 -15.90 18.30 4.82
C LEU A 70 -16.55 19.67 4.61
N LEU A 71 -17.33 20.16 5.57
CA LEU A 71 -17.93 21.50 5.51
C LEU A 71 -16.87 22.62 5.49
N GLN A 72 -15.78 22.47 6.24
CA GLN A 72 -14.66 23.40 6.23
C GLN A 72 -14.00 23.50 4.85
N LEU A 73 -14.01 22.41 4.07
CA LEU A 73 -13.39 22.37 2.74
C LEU A 73 -14.22 23.05 1.66
N VAL A 74 -15.55 23.02 1.76
CA VAL A 74 -16.46 23.76 0.87
C VAL A 74 -16.66 25.22 1.29
N GLY A 75 -16.00 25.67 2.36
CA GLY A 75 -16.12 27.04 2.89
C GLY A 75 -17.47 27.34 3.54
N ALA A 76 -18.22 26.30 3.94
CA ALA A 76 -19.48 26.46 4.64
C ALA A 76 -19.24 26.87 6.10
N LEU A 77 -20.20 27.61 6.67
CA LEU A 77 -20.23 27.87 8.11
C LEU A 77 -20.34 26.53 8.85
N VAL A 78 -19.35 26.23 9.69
CA VAL A 78 -19.39 25.06 10.57
C VAL A 78 -20.49 25.32 11.61
N PRO A 79 -21.55 24.50 11.64
CA PRO A 79 -22.61 24.68 12.63
C PRO A 79 -22.06 24.44 14.04
N ASP A 80 -22.68 25.07 15.03
CA ASP A 80 -22.40 24.76 16.44
C ASP A 80 -22.79 23.30 16.67
N VAL A 81 -21.79 22.44 16.93
CA VAL A 81 -21.99 20.99 16.95
C VAL A 81 -22.63 20.61 18.28
N PRO A 82 -23.86 20.07 18.30
CA PRO A 82 -24.45 19.60 19.55
C PRO A 82 -23.58 18.47 20.13
N PRO A 83 -23.41 18.41 21.46
CA PRO A 83 -22.55 17.41 22.09
C PRO A 83 -23.05 16.00 21.78
N VAL A 84 -22.14 15.12 21.40
CA VAL A 84 -22.45 13.71 21.13
C VAL A 84 -22.74 12.99 22.45
N SER A 85 -23.81 12.21 22.47
CA SER A 85 -24.14 11.34 23.61
C SER A 85 -23.32 10.05 23.56
N LEU A 86 -22.25 9.98 24.34
CA LEU A 86 -21.41 8.77 24.51
C LEU A 86 -21.53 8.18 25.92
N SER A 87 -20.94 7.00 26.14
CA SER A 87 -21.04 6.21 27.38
C SER A 87 -20.50 6.90 28.63
N SER A 88 -19.48 7.76 28.49
CA SER A 88 -18.87 8.47 29.62
C SER A 88 -18.36 9.85 29.23
N ALA A 89 -18.18 10.74 30.21
CA ALA A 89 -17.59 12.07 29.99
C ALA A 89 -16.17 11.98 29.40
N THR A 90 -15.38 10.99 29.85
CA THR A 90 -14.04 10.72 29.33
C THR A 90 -14.07 10.29 27.86
N ASP A 91 -15.09 9.54 27.42
CA ASP A 91 -15.24 9.17 26.00
C ASP A 91 -15.57 10.39 25.14
N VAL A 92 -16.39 11.32 25.67
CA VAL A 92 -16.71 12.59 25.00
C VAL A 92 -15.45 13.44 24.83
N GLU A 93 -14.62 13.56 25.87
CA GLU A 93 -13.34 14.31 25.77
C GLU A 93 -12.42 13.72 24.70
N HIS A 94 -12.23 12.39 24.67
CA HIS A 94 -11.41 11.75 23.64
C HIS A 94 -12.01 11.91 22.23
N TYR A 95 -13.34 11.81 22.11
CA TYR A 95 -14.03 12.04 20.84
C TYR A 95 -13.76 13.45 20.30
N GLU A 96 -13.88 14.48 21.15
CA GLU A 96 -13.64 15.86 20.74
C GLU A 96 -12.21 16.08 20.26
N VAL A 97 -11.22 15.54 20.98
CA VAL A 97 -9.81 15.60 20.54
C VAL A 97 -9.63 14.91 19.19
N CYS A 98 -10.15 13.70 19.01
CA CYS A 98 -10.05 12.98 17.74
C CYS A 98 -10.73 13.73 16.59
N ARG A 99 -11.92 14.29 16.83
CA ARG A 99 -12.68 15.08 15.85
C ARG A 99 -11.87 16.29 15.40
N LEU A 100 -11.33 17.07 16.34
CA LEU A 100 -10.51 18.25 16.06
C LEU A 100 -9.26 17.90 15.27
N CYS A 101 -8.55 16.81 15.63
CA CYS A 101 -7.38 16.37 14.85
C CYS A 101 -7.73 15.99 13.40
N VAL A 102 -8.87 15.34 13.17
CA VAL A 102 -9.32 15.00 11.81
C VAL A 102 -9.66 16.26 11.01
N GLU A 103 -10.31 17.24 11.64
CA GLU A 103 -10.62 18.54 11.03
C GLU A 103 -9.35 19.32 10.66
N GLU A 104 -8.38 19.41 11.56
CA GLU A 104 -7.08 20.05 11.30
C GLU A 104 -6.35 19.39 10.13
N LEU A 105 -6.29 18.05 10.11
CA LEU A 105 -5.68 17.32 9.01
C LEU A 105 -6.41 17.54 7.70
N ALA A 106 -7.75 17.63 7.72
CA ALA A 106 -8.53 17.83 6.50
C ALA A 106 -8.16 19.11 5.76
N LEU A 107 -7.70 20.16 6.45
CA LEU A 107 -7.31 21.44 5.84
C LEU A 107 -6.21 21.29 4.77
N TYR A 108 -5.37 20.25 4.84
CA TYR A 108 -4.38 19.95 3.79
C TYR A 108 -5.01 19.54 2.44
N LEU A 109 -6.31 19.24 2.41
CA LEU A 109 -7.08 18.94 1.21
C LEU A 109 -7.68 20.20 0.54
N LYS A 110 -7.60 21.39 1.16
CA LYS A 110 -8.14 22.64 0.59
C LYS A 110 -7.71 22.93 -0.86
N PRO A 111 -6.43 22.75 -1.26
CA PRO A 111 -6.02 23.00 -2.65
C PRO A 111 -6.78 22.14 -3.68
N ILE A 112 -7.31 20.98 -3.27
CA ILE A 112 -8.11 20.10 -4.12
C ILE A 112 -9.56 20.62 -4.24
N SER A 113 -10.09 21.16 -3.14
CA SER A 113 -11.43 21.75 -3.09
C SER A 113 -11.57 22.95 -4.02
N SER A 114 -10.58 23.84 -4.01
CA SER A 114 -10.61 25.08 -4.79
C SER A 114 -10.40 24.90 -6.30
N ALA A 115 -10.16 23.69 -6.80
CA ALA A 115 -9.93 23.43 -8.23
C ALA A 115 -11.16 23.76 -9.11
N LYS A 116 -12.36 23.88 -8.53
CA LYS A 116 -13.56 24.36 -9.25
C LYS A 116 -13.65 25.89 -9.37
N ALA A 117 -12.90 26.65 -8.58
CA ALA A 117 -12.95 28.10 -8.53
C ALA A 117 -11.56 28.70 -8.76
N VAL A 118 -11.23 28.91 -10.03
CA VAL A 118 -10.02 29.60 -10.52
C VAL A 118 -8.73 28.79 -10.32
N ALA A 119 -7.93 28.72 -11.39
CA ALA A 119 -6.64 28.06 -11.45
C ALA A 119 -5.62 28.69 -10.47
N ASN A 120 -5.74 28.41 -9.18
CA ASN A 120 -4.69 28.68 -8.21
C ASN A 120 -3.62 27.61 -8.37
N LEU A 121 -2.50 28.04 -8.96
CA LEU A 121 -1.28 27.31 -9.29
C LEU A 121 -0.50 26.81 -8.05
N THR A 122 -1.10 26.73 -6.86
CA THR A 122 -0.39 26.27 -5.66
C THR A 122 -0.40 24.73 -5.65
N PRO A 123 0.76 24.08 -5.85
CA PRO A 123 0.83 22.63 -5.76
C PRO A 123 0.43 22.21 -4.35
N SER A 124 -0.39 21.16 -4.26
CA SER A 124 -0.73 20.58 -2.95
C SER A 124 0.56 20.13 -2.25
N MET A 125 0.66 20.43 -0.96
CA MET A 125 1.76 19.95 -0.11
C MET A 125 1.78 18.43 0.01
N LEU A 126 0.63 17.78 -0.21
CA LEU A 126 0.48 16.33 -0.10
C LEU A 126 0.49 15.68 -1.49
N SER A 127 1.19 14.57 -1.61
CA SER A 127 1.11 13.71 -2.79
C SER A 127 -0.30 13.12 -2.95
N ARG A 128 -0.70 12.75 -4.17
CA ARG A 128 -2.00 12.10 -4.41
C ARG A 128 -2.24 10.86 -3.52
N PRO A 129 -1.26 9.94 -3.32
CA PRO A 129 -1.43 8.83 -2.38
C PRO A 129 -1.74 9.27 -0.95
N MET A 130 -1.13 10.36 -0.48
CA MET A 130 -1.36 10.90 0.85
C MET A 130 -2.77 11.53 0.96
N GLN A 131 -3.14 12.35 -0.03
CA GLN A 131 -4.48 12.95 -0.11
C GLN A 131 -5.59 11.89 -0.07
N ARG A 132 -5.48 10.82 -0.87
CA ARG A 132 -6.46 9.73 -0.89
C ARG A 132 -6.63 9.05 0.47
N LYS A 133 -5.52 8.82 1.18
CA LYS A 133 -5.54 8.23 2.53
C LYS A 133 -6.15 9.20 3.56
N LEU A 134 -5.89 10.49 3.40
CA LEU A 134 -6.47 11.52 4.25
C LEU A 134 -7.98 11.64 4.04
N VAL A 135 -8.47 11.62 2.79
CA VAL A 135 -9.91 11.56 2.49
C VAL A 135 -10.56 10.32 3.14
N THR A 136 -9.85 9.18 3.14
CA THR A 136 -10.34 7.97 3.81
C THR A 136 -10.52 8.19 5.32
N LEU A 137 -9.56 8.84 5.99
CA LEU A 137 -9.67 9.17 7.41
C LEU A 137 -10.83 10.15 7.67
N VAL A 138 -10.94 11.21 6.87
CA VAL A 138 -11.99 12.24 7.00
C VAL A 138 -13.40 11.66 6.90
N ASN A 139 -13.60 10.61 6.11
CA ASN A 139 -14.90 9.96 5.96
C ASN A 139 -15.23 8.95 7.07
N CYS A 140 -14.39 8.77 8.09
CA CYS A 140 -14.67 7.85 9.19
C CYS A 140 -15.69 8.45 10.18
N GLN A 141 -16.73 7.68 10.53
CA GLN A 141 -17.75 8.07 11.51
C GLN A 141 -17.32 7.67 12.93
N LEU A 142 -16.78 8.60 13.72
CA LEU A 142 -16.12 8.31 14.99
C LEU A 142 -17.08 7.90 16.13
N VAL A 143 -18.38 8.20 16.01
CA VAL A 143 -19.37 7.80 17.03
C VAL A 143 -19.69 6.30 16.95
N GLU A 144 -19.48 5.68 15.79
CA GLU A 144 -19.73 4.25 15.57
C GLU A 144 -18.44 3.43 15.75
N GLU A 145 -18.55 2.26 16.37
CA GLU A 145 -17.41 1.36 16.60
C GLU A 145 -16.69 1.00 15.29
N GLU A 146 -17.46 0.61 14.29
CA GLU A 146 -16.97 0.23 12.98
C GLU A 146 -16.25 1.40 12.28
N GLY A 147 -16.73 2.63 12.47
CA GLY A 147 -16.06 3.83 11.97
C GLY A 147 -14.76 4.16 12.72
N ARG A 148 -14.69 3.91 14.04
CA ARG A 148 -13.43 4.02 14.82
C ARG A 148 -12.38 3.01 14.37
N VAL A 149 -12.77 1.76 14.12
CA VAL A 149 -11.87 0.72 13.59
C VAL A 149 -11.30 1.14 12.23
N ARG A 150 -12.14 1.68 11.34
CA ARG A 150 -11.69 2.24 10.06
C ARG A 150 -10.76 3.44 10.25
N ALA A 151 -11.05 4.34 11.19
CA ALA A 151 -10.20 5.50 11.48
C ALA A 151 -8.79 5.09 11.93
N VAL A 152 -8.66 4.10 12.82
CA VAL A 152 -7.34 3.58 13.26
C VAL A 152 -6.56 2.98 12.09
N ARG A 153 -7.23 2.21 11.21
CA ARG A 153 -6.59 1.66 10.00
C ARG A 153 -6.15 2.76 9.04
N ALA A 154 -6.97 3.79 8.85
CA ALA A 154 -6.65 4.94 8.02
C ALA A 154 -5.46 5.74 8.59
N ALA A 155 -5.43 5.98 9.90
CA ALA A 155 -4.34 6.64 10.61
C ALA A 155 -3.02 5.87 10.48
N ARG A 156 -3.03 4.55 10.69
CA ARG A 156 -1.85 3.69 10.44
C ARG A 156 -1.36 3.84 9.00
N SER A 157 -2.28 3.78 8.03
CA SER A 157 -1.92 3.86 6.62
C SER A 157 -1.36 5.23 6.21
N LEU A 158 -1.85 6.32 6.83
CA LEU A 158 -1.26 7.65 6.71
C LEU A 158 0.17 7.65 7.25
N GLY A 159 0.41 7.13 8.45
CA GLY A 159 1.74 7.03 9.06
C GLY A 159 2.74 6.25 8.21
N GLU A 160 2.36 5.06 7.73
CA GLU A 160 3.20 4.24 6.84
C GLU A 160 3.55 5.00 5.54
N ARG A 161 2.58 5.74 4.98
CA ARG A 161 2.83 6.53 3.78
C ARG A 161 3.73 7.73 4.08
N THR A 162 3.56 8.41 5.21
CA THR A 162 4.42 9.53 5.62
C THR A 162 5.87 9.10 5.74
N VAL A 163 6.14 7.97 6.40
CA VAL A 163 7.49 7.39 6.49
C VAL A 163 8.08 7.13 5.08
N THR A 164 7.27 6.55 4.19
CA THR A 164 7.70 6.31 2.80
C THR A 164 8.04 7.59 2.06
N GLU A 165 7.21 8.64 2.16
CA GLU A 165 7.47 9.95 1.53
C GLU A 165 8.77 10.57 2.07
N LEU A 166 8.99 10.50 3.40
CA LEU A 166 10.21 11.01 4.02
C LEU A 166 11.46 10.26 3.54
N ILE A 167 11.41 8.93 3.42
CA ILE A 167 12.51 8.14 2.85
C ILE A 167 12.80 8.58 1.42
N LEU A 168 11.76 8.73 0.58
CA LEU A 168 11.92 9.14 -0.82
C LEU A 168 12.52 10.54 -0.96
N GLN A 169 12.20 11.49 -0.05
CA GLN A 169 12.80 12.83 -0.05
C GLN A 169 14.31 12.81 0.21
N HIS A 170 14.80 11.85 1.00
CA HIS A 170 16.22 11.72 1.32
C HIS A 170 16.97 10.77 0.37
N GLN A 171 16.24 10.08 -0.51
CA GLN A 171 16.83 9.13 -1.45
C GLN A 171 17.31 9.85 -2.71
N ASN A 172 18.59 9.67 -3.06
CA ASN A 172 19.15 10.20 -4.30
C ASN A 172 18.76 9.29 -5.50
N PRO A 173 17.90 9.75 -6.43
CA PRO A 173 17.43 8.91 -7.53
C PRO A 173 18.55 8.51 -8.50
N GLN A 174 19.56 9.36 -8.68
CA GLN A 174 20.70 9.11 -9.59
C GLN A 174 21.59 7.97 -9.07
N GLN A 175 21.64 7.74 -7.76
CA GLN A 175 22.45 6.70 -7.13
C GLN A 175 21.67 5.44 -6.74
N LEU A 176 20.34 5.42 -6.93
CA LEU A 176 19.48 4.33 -6.47
C LEU A 176 19.92 2.96 -6.98
N SER A 177 20.13 2.83 -8.30
CA SER A 177 20.58 1.58 -8.92
C SER A 177 21.97 1.17 -8.41
N ALA A 178 22.89 2.13 -8.27
CA ALA A 178 24.24 1.87 -7.77
C ALA A 178 24.22 1.34 -6.32
N ASN A 179 23.42 1.96 -5.46
CA ASN A 179 23.25 1.56 -4.06
C ASN A 179 22.61 0.17 -3.94
N LEU A 180 21.57 -0.12 -4.73
CA LEU A 180 20.97 -1.45 -4.81
C LEU A 180 22.01 -2.52 -5.14
N TRP A 181 22.75 -2.32 -6.24
CA TRP A 181 23.73 -3.32 -6.65
C TRP A 181 24.93 -3.41 -5.71
N ALA A 182 25.29 -2.32 -5.02
CA ALA A 182 26.28 -2.37 -3.94
C ALA A 182 25.77 -3.23 -2.77
N ALA A 183 24.51 -3.08 -2.35
CA ALA A 183 23.90 -3.86 -1.27
C ALA A 183 23.79 -5.36 -1.62
N VAL A 184 23.51 -5.69 -2.89
CA VAL A 184 23.52 -7.07 -3.40
C VAL A 184 24.93 -7.65 -3.38
N ARG A 185 25.93 -6.92 -3.90
CA ARG A 185 27.32 -7.37 -3.90
C ARG A 185 27.90 -7.53 -2.50
N ALA A 186 27.55 -6.67 -1.55
CA ALA A 186 27.98 -6.76 -0.15
C ALA A 186 27.54 -8.07 0.54
N ARG A 187 26.50 -8.75 0.01
CA ARG A 187 26.03 -10.06 0.49
C ARG A 187 26.62 -11.24 -0.30
N GLY A 188 27.66 -11.01 -1.09
CA GLY A 188 28.28 -12.02 -1.97
C GLY A 188 27.35 -12.50 -3.08
N CYS A 189 26.37 -11.68 -3.46
CA CYS A 189 25.37 -11.97 -4.49
C CYS A 189 25.62 -11.08 -5.71
N GLN A 190 25.04 -11.44 -6.85
CA GLN A 190 25.18 -10.65 -8.08
C GLN A 190 23.96 -10.82 -8.98
N PHE A 191 23.57 -9.72 -9.62
CA PHE A 191 22.64 -9.70 -10.74
C PHE A 191 23.43 -9.37 -12.02
N LEU A 192 23.28 -10.20 -13.05
CA LEU A 192 24.09 -10.14 -14.27
C LEU A 192 23.49 -9.28 -15.39
N GLY A 193 22.37 -8.62 -15.11
CA GLY A 193 21.54 -7.98 -16.13
C GLY A 193 20.44 -8.93 -16.65
N PRO A 194 19.36 -8.40 -17.26
CA PRO A 194 18.14 -9.17 -17.50
C PRO A 194 18.35 -10.47 -18.30
N ALA A 195 18.99 -10.38 -19.47
CA ALA A 195 19.13 -11.53 -20.37
C ALA A 195 20.09 -12.60 -19.83
N MET A 196 21.23 -12.17 -19.27
CA MET A 196 22.23 -13.10 -18.75
C MET A 196 21.74 -13.78 -17.45
N GLN A 197 20.99 -13.05 -16.61
CA GLN A 197 20.41 -13.62 -15.39
C GLN A 197 19.35 -14.67 -15.73
N GLU A 198 18.47 -14.38 -16.69
CA GLU A 198 17.46 -15.34 -17.15
C GLU A 198 18.08 -16.64 -17.64
N ASP A 199 19.08 -16.57 -18.52
CA ASP A 199 19.78 -17.75 -19.02
C ASP A 199 20.51 -18.50 -17.90
N ALA A 200 21.15 -17.79 -16.97
CA ALA A 200 21.81 -18.41 -15.82
C ALA A 200 20.81 -19.18 -14.93
N LEU A 201 19.64 -18.61 -14.65
CA LEU A 201 18.58 -19.28 -13.88
C LEU A 201 18.00 -20.49 -14.60
N LYS A 202 17.79 -20.41 -15.93
CA LYS A 202 17.34 -21.55 -16.74
C LYS A 202 18.37 -22.68 -16.74
N LEU A 203 19.67 -22.37 -16.77
CA LEU A 203 20.72 -23.37 -16.67
C LEU A 203 20.82 -24.00 -15.28
N VAL A 204 20.61 -23.22 -14.21
CA VAL A 204 20.49 -23.79 -12.85
C VAL A 204 19.30 -24.74 -12.76
N LEU A 205 18.17 -24.34 -13.33
CA LEU A 205 16.96 -25.17 -13.37
C LEU A 205 17.20 -26.46 -14.15
N LEU A 206 17.75 -26.38 -15.36
CA LEU A 206 18.11 -27.54 -16.18
C LEU A 206 19.00 -28.55 -15.43
N ALA A 207 19.88 -28.07 -14.56
CA ALA A 207 20.79 -28.94 -13.80
C ALA A 207 20.15 -29.62 -12.58
N LEU A 208 19.01 -29.12 -12.07
CA LEU A 208 18.46 -29.50 -10.77
C LEU A 208 16.95 -29.79 -10.76
N GLU A 209 16.24 -29.56 -11.87
CA GLU A 209 14.78 -29.73 -11.98
C GLU A 209 14.32 -31.18 -11.85
N ASP A 210 15.18 -32.13 -12.23
CA ASP A 210 14.95 -33.57 -12.02
C ASP A 210 15.18 -34.01 -10.56
N GLY A 211 15.61 -33.10 -9.69
CA GLY A 211 15.98 -33.38 -8.32
C GLY A 211 17.41 -33.85 -8.14
N SER A 212 18.28 -33.68 -9.13
CA SER A 212 19.71 -33.88 -8.98
C SER A 212 20.31 -33.06 -7.82
N ALA A 213 21.29 -33.65 -7.13
CA ALA A 213 21.99 -33.03 -6.01
C ALA A 213 23.44 -32.75 -6.41
N LEU A 214 23.79 -31.48 -6.62
CA LEU A 214 25.11 -31.07 -7.10
C LEU A 214 25.85 -30.25 -6.05
N SER A 215 27.17 -30.41 -5.98
CA SER A 215 27.99 -29.48 -5.20
C SER A 215 28.02 -28.11 -5.87
N ARG A 216 28.26 -27.05 -5.08
CA ARG A 216 28.38 -25.67 -5.61
C ARG A 216 29.38 -25.59 -6.76
N LYS A 217 30.54 -26.25 -6.63
CA LYS A 217 31.59 -26.25 -7.66
C LYS A 217 31.09 -26.86 -8.96
N VAL A 218 30.40 -28.00 -8.90
CA VAL A 218 29.88 -28.70 -10.09
C VAL A 218 28.78 -27.88 -10.76
N LEU A 219 27.81 -27.36 -10.00
CA LEU A 219 26.74 -26.52 -10.55
C LEU A 219 27.29 -25.25 -11.23
N VAL A 220 28.23 -24.55 -10.59
CA VAL A 220 28.85 -23.35 -11.16
C VAL A 220 29.58 -23.68 -12.47
N LEU A 221 30.33 -24.78 -12.52
CA LEU A 221 31.02 -25.20 -13.76
C LEU A 221 30.03 -25.51 -14.88
N PHE A 222 28.95 -26.25 -14.59
CA PHE A 222 27.91 -26.57 -15.57
C PHE A 222 27.31 -25.30 -16.20
N VAL A 223 26.94 -24.33 -15.38
CA VAL A 223 26.32 -23.08 -15.85
C VAL A 223 27.31 -22.25 -16.66
N VAL A 224 28.54 -22.06 -16.16
CA VAL A 224 29.58 -21.26 -16.83
C VAL A 224 29.88 -21.80 -18.22
N GLN A 225 30.13 -23.11 -18.35
CA GLN A 225 30.48 -23.74 -19.64
C GLN A 225 29.40 -23.55 -20.71
N LYS A 226 28.13 -23.53 -20.31
CA LYS A 226 27.00 -23.31 -21.23
C LYS A 226 26.72 -21.84 -21.50
N LEU A 227 27.03 -20.95 -20.56
CA LEU A 227 26.70 -19.53 -20.64
C LEU A 227 27.80 -18.70 -21.35
N GLU A 228 29.07 -19.07 -21.21
CA GLU A 228 30.23 -18.34 -21.77
C GLU A 228 30.16 -18.18 -23.30
N ALA A 229 29.57 -19.15 -24.02
CA ALA A 229 29.42 -19.09 -25.48
C ALA A 229 28.57 -17.89 -25.95
N ARG A 230 27.57 -17.49 -25.16
CA ARG A 230 26.68 -16.36 -25.45
C ARG A 230 27.07 -15.10 -24.68
N PHE A 231 27.65 -15.25 -23.50
CA PHE A 231 28.06 -14.15 -22.61
C PHE A 231 29.51 -14.34 -22.18
N PRO A 232 30.50 -13.85 -22.96
CA PRO A 232 31.94 -14.06 -22.67
C PRO A 232 32.41 -13.51 -21.33
N GLN A 233 31.65 -12.59 -20.72
CA GLN A 233 31.89 -12.04 -19.38
C GLN A 233 31.42 -12.97 -18.23
N ALA A 234 30.81 -14.11 -18.54
CA ALA A 234 30.49 -15.12 -17.54
C ALA A 234 31.77 -15.65 -16.88
N SER A 235 31.74 -15.85 -15.58
CA SER A 235 32.88 -16.42 -14.85
C SER A 235 32.40 -17.28 -13.69
N LYS A 236 33.26 -18.16 -13.20
CA LYS A 236 33.00 -18.98 -12.01
C LYS A 236 32.60 -18.12 -10.80
N THR A 237 33.21 -16.95 -10.65
CA THR A 237 32.92 -16.01 -9.57
C THR A 237 31.53 -15.39 -9.73
N SER A 238 31.22 -14.83 -10.90
CA SER A 238 29.94 -14.15 -11.12
C SER A 238 28.75 -15.12 -11.04
N ILE A 239 28.88 -16.32 -11.58
CA ILE A 239 27.87 -17.38 -11.46
C ILE A 239 27.82 -17.93 -10.03
N GLY A 240 28.96 -18.05 -9.35
CA GLY A 240 29.01 -18.39 -7.94
C GLY A 240 28.19 -17.42 -7.07
N HIS A 241 28.17 -16.13 -7.40
CA HIS A 241 27.35 -15.13 -6.72
C HIS A 241 25.86 -15.20 -7.09
N VAL A 242 25.50 -15.61 -8.31
CA VAL A 242 24.10 -15.92 -8.66
C VAL A 242 23.58 -17.11 -7.86
N VAL A 243 24.37 -18.19 -7.78
CA VAL A 243 24.04 -19.35 -6.95
C VAL A 243 23.96 -18.97 -5.46
N GLN A 244 24.81 -18.05 -5.00
CA GLN A 244 24.74 -17.52 -3.64
C GLN A 244 23.40 -16.81 -3.36
N LEU A 245 22.88 -16.07 -4.34
CA LEU A 245 21.59 -15.39 -4.23
C LEU A 245 20.45 -16.39 -4.05
N LEU A 246 20.42 -17.46 -4.86
CA LEU A 246 19.44 -18.55 -4.72
C LEU A 246 19.58 -19.30 -3.39
N TYR A 247 20.80 -19.46 -2.90
CA TYR A 247 21.05 -20.03 -1.58
C TYR A 247 20.46 -19.14 -0.47
N ARG A 248 20.66 -17.82 -0.54
CA ARG A 248 20.09 -16.87 0.44
C ARG A 248 18.56 -16.80 0.35
N ALA A 249 18.02 -16.96 -0.85
CA ALA A 249 16.60 -17.09 -1.13
C ALA A 249 16.02 -18.44 -0.64
N SER A 250 16.83 -19.30 0.00
CA SER A 250 16.40 -20.59 0.54
C SER A 250 15.82 -21.53 -0.53
N CYS A 251 16.29 -21.42 -1.78
CA CYS A 251 15.83 -22.28 -2.88
C CYS A 251 16.34 -23.72 -2.80
N PHE A 252 17.41 -23.96 -2.02
CA PHE A 252 18.07 -25.27 -1.96
C PHE A 252 17.75 -26.03 -0.68
N LYS A 253 17.56 -27.34 -0.80
CA LYS A 253 17.79 -28.33 0.25
C LYS A 253 19.28 -28.68 0.25
N VAL A 254 19.96 -28.44 1.36
CA VAL A 254 21.42 -28.62 1.48
C VAL A 254 21.70 -29.85 2.31
N THR A 255 22.44 -30.81 1.73
CA THR A 255 22.85 -32.04 2.40
C THR A 255 24.34 -31.97 2.67
N LYS A 256 24.72 -31.96 3.95
CA LYS A 256 26.13 -32.04 4.37
C LYS A 256 26.63 -33.48 4.21
N ARG A 257 27.89 -33.63 3.83
CA ARG A 257 28.58 -34.92 3.72
C ARG A 257 29.87 -34.82 4.53
N ASP A 258 30.19 -35.86 5.28
CA ASP A 258 31.42 -35.89 6.09
C ASP A 258 32.64 -35.89 5.16
N GLU A 259 33.59 -35.00 5.47
CA GLU A 259 34.85 -34.81 4.73
C GLU A 259 34.72 -34.49 3.21
N ASP A 260 33.51 -34.14 2.72
CA ASP A 260 33.26 -33.80 1.32
C ASP A 260 32.36 -32.55 1.17
N SER A 261 32.31 -31.99 -0.04
CA SER A 261 31.50 -30.82 -0.38
C SER A 261 30.00 -31.09 -0.17
N SER A 262 29.31 -30.14 0.46
CA SER A 262 27.85 -30.19 0.59
C SER A 262 27.17 -30.22 -0.77
N LEU A 263 26.06 -30.97 -0.85
CA LEU A 263 25.23 -31.04 -2.04
C LEU A 263 24.02 -30.12 -1.90
N MET A 264 23.61 -29.54 -3.03
CA MET A 264 22.45 -28.67 -3.13
C MET A 264 21.48 -29.28 -4.12
N GLN A 265 20.23 -29.41 -3.69
CA GLN A 265 19.12 -29.87 -4.50
C GLN A 265 18.07 -28.75 -4.52
N LEU A 266 17.44 -28.49 -5.66
CA LEU A 266 16.36 -27.51 -5.71
C LEU A 266 15.11 -28.09 -5.03
N LYS A 267 14.51 -27.31 -4.12
CA LYS A 267 13.23 -27.70 -3.50
C LYS A 267 12.15 -27.80 -4.58
N GLU A 268 11.17 -28.68 -4.37
CA GLU A 268 10.18 -29.05 -5.37
C GLU A 268 9.39 -27.84 -5.90
N GLU A 269 9.01 -26.93 -5.01
CA GLU A 269 8.29 -25.70 -5.32
C GLU A 269 9.05 -24.73 -6.24
N PHE A 270 10.38 -24.87 -6.34
CA PHE A 270 11.23 -24.01 -7.17
C PHE A 270 11.69 -24.68 -8.47
N ARG A 271 11.22 -25.89 -8.80
CA ARG A 271 11.56 -26.61 -10.05
C ARG A 271 10.78 -26.12 -11.28
N THR A 272 10.36 -24.88 -11.26
CA THR A 272 9.82 -24.17 -12.43
C THR A 272 10.50 -22.83 -12.54
N TYR A 273 10.71 -22.35 -13.77
CA TYR A 273 11.37 -21.07 -13.98
C TYR A 273 10.61 -19.92 -13.30
N GLU A 274 9.28 -19.91 -13.40
CA GLU A 274 8.44 -18.87 -12.79
C GLU A 274 8.59 -18.80 -11.26
N ALA A 275 8.57 -19.95 -10.57
CA ALA A 275 8.73 -19.97 -9.11
C ALA A 275 10.15 -19.59 -8.69
N LEU A 276 11.17 -20.17 -9.35
CA LEU A 276 12.57 -19.85 -9.06
C LEU A 276 12.88 -18.37 -9.30
N ARG A 277 12.36 -17.81 -10.40
CA ARG A 277 12.55 -16.41 -10.76
C ARG A 277 11.84 -15.47 -9.80
N ARG A 278 10.61 -15.81 -9.38
CA ARG A 278 9.87 -15.04 -8.37
C ARG A 278 10.65 -14.98 -7.05
N GLU A 279 11.19 -16.11 -6.60
CA GLU A 279 11.96 -16.17 -5.35
C GLU A 279 13.30 -15.43 -5.45
N HIS A 280 13.97 -15.54 -6.60
CA HIS A 280 15.16 -14.74 -6.92
C HIS A 280 14.88 -13.22 -6.85
N ASP A 281 13.79 -12.77 -7.47
CA ASP A 281 13.42 -11.36 -7.51
C ASP A 281 13.00 -10.87 -6.11
N ALA A 282 12.25 -11.69 -5.35
CA ALA A 282 11.90 -11.39 -3.96
C ALA A 282 13.13 -11.24 -3.06
N GLN A 283 14.12 -12.12 -3.19
CA GLN A 283 15.37 -12.01 -2.43
C GLN A 283 16.19 -10.76 -2.82
N THR A 284 16.13 -10.34 -4.08
CA THR A 284 16.75 -9.09 -4.55
C THR A 284 16.07 -7.88 -3.92
N VAL A 285 14.74 -7.86 -3.88
CA VAL A 285 13.95 -6.81 -3.20
C VAL A 285 14.21 -6.78 -1.70
N HIS A 286 14.29 -7.94 -1.03
CA HIS A 286 14.61 -8.01 0.40
C HIS A 286 16.02 -7.50 0.74
N THR A 287 16.90 -7.44 -0.27
CA THR A 287 18.27 -6.94 -0.13
C THR A 287 18.36 -5.42 -0.31
N ALA A 288 17.36 -4.84 -0.99
CA ALA A 288 17.19 -3.40 -1.24
C ALA A 288 16.70 -2.67 0.03
#